data_AF-A0AAN6EFM8-F1
#
_entry.id   AF-A0AAN6EFM8-F1
#
_cell.length_a   1.000
_cell.length_b   1.000
_cell.length_c   1.000
_cell.angle_alpha   90.00
_cell.angle_beta   90.00
_cell.angle_gamma   90.00
#
_symmetry.space_group_name_H-M   'P 1'
#
loop_
_entity.id
_entity.type
_entity.pdbx_description
1 polymer ?
#
loop_
_entity_poly.entity_id
_entity_poly.type
_entity_poly.pdbx_seq_one_letter_code
_entity_poly.pdbx_strand_id
1 'polypeptide(L)'
;MNKVKLVLFALAAARQFDSISAAAEFMEKIAKEVDQPESQEAHALALLESAHFRLLLNDLDSTRDTLEKCQRMVESFATVDPVIYASFYRVCADYYKAKASFGQYYKNALLLLACIDIQELTVEDRVQRAYDLSIAALLSDTIYNFGDLLSHPIIDALKGTEHEWMVALLLAFNAGDIGKFESLTGSLHSQPLLAQQESFLQQKIRLMALIESMFKRQGTGARTIPFGVVSAETKMPVNEIEHLVMKALSLGLIRGGIDQVGQQITVQWVQPRYLGKDQIKNLMDRLVQWEGRVIETAQQMSQTTPELFA
;
A
#
# COMPACT_ATOMS: atom_id res chain seq x y z
N MET A 1 2.11 38.82 -11.52
CA MET A 1 2.59 37.51 -12.03
C MET A 1 2.02 36.43 -11.15
N ASN A 2 1.55 35.31 -11.70
CA ASN A 2 1.16 34.17 -10.86
C ASN A 2 2.41 33.71 -10.09
N LYS A 3 2.39 33.87 -8.76
CA LYS A 3 3.55 33.65 -7.88
C LYS A 3 3.99 32.18 -7.86
N VAL A 4 3.09 31.25 -8.18
CA VAL A 4 3.44 29.84 -8.43
C VAL A 4 4.44 29.69 -9.59
N LYS A 5 4.27 30.46 -10.67
CA LYS A 5 5.24 30.45 -11.78
C LYS A 5 6.58 31.05 -11.39
N LEU A 6 6.60 32.05 -10.50
CA LEU A 6 7.84 32.60 -9.97
C LEU A 6 8.61 31.53 -9.19
N VAL A 7 7.93 30.74 -8.36
CA VAL A 7 8.53 29.61 -7.64
C VAL A 7 9.03 28.53 -8.61
N LEU A 8 8.32 28.24 -9.70
CA LEU A 8 8.79 27.31 -10.73
C LEU A 8 10.04 27.82 -11.47
N PHE A 9 10.12 29.11 -11.77
CA PHE A 9 11.33 29.72 -12.35
C PHE A 9 12.49 29.73 -11.37
N ALA A 10 12.21 30.03 -10.09
CA ALA A 10 13.20 29.93 -9.03
C ALA A 10 13.71 28.50 -8.84
N LEU A 11 12.85 27.50 -8.99
CA LEU A 11 13.22 26.10 -8.95
C LEU A 11 14.09 25.68 -10.14
N ALA A 12 13.77 26.16 -11.34
CA ALA A 12 14.61 25.94 -12.51
C ALA A 12 16.00 26.56 -12.34
N ALA A 13 16.08 27.76 -11.74
CA ALA A 13 17.35 28.40 -11.38
C ALA A 13 18.07 27.64 -10.24
N ALA A 14 17.32 27.15 -9.24
CA ALA A 14 17.87 26.42 -8.11
C ALA A 14 18.53 25.09 -8.53
N ARG A 15 17.97 24.42 -9.53
CA ARG A 15 18.54 23.19 -10.13
C ARG A 15 19.82 23.41 -10.93
N GLN A 16 20.11 24.65 -11.35
CA GLN A 16 21.32 24.99 -12.10
C GLN A 16 22.50 25.39 -11.19
N PHE A 17 22.30 25.49 -9.88
CA PHE A 17 23.40 25.76 -8.95
C PHE A 17 24.20 24.48 -8.65
N ASP A 18 25.53 24.60 -8.69
CA ASP A 18 26.46 23.51 -8.38
C ASP A 18 26.50 23.16 -6.87
N SER A 19 25.99 24.05 -6.00
CA SER A 19 26.01 23.86 -4.54
C SER A 19 24.60 23.75 -3.94
N ILE A 20 24.29 22.57 -3.40
CA ILE A 20 23.01 22.22 -2.77
C ILE A 20 22.68 23.13 -1.57
N SER A 21 23.71 23.57 -0.81
CA SER A 21 23.55 24.50 0.32
C SER A 21 23.10 25.90 -0.11
N ALA A 22 23.66 26.44 -1.21
CA ALA A 22 23.26 27.77 -1.69
C ALA A 22 21.86 27.75 -2.30
N ALA A 23 21.44 26.63 -2.90
CA ALA A 23 20.09 26.43 -3.39
C ALA A 23 19.06 26.45 -2.23
N ALA A 24 19.37 25.81 -1.10
CA ALA A 24 18.52 25.83 0.09
C ALA A 24 18.37 27.24 0.67
N GLU A 25 19.47 28.00 0.81
CA GLU A 25 19.45 29.38 1.30
C GLU A 25 18.73 30.33 0.33
N PHE A 26 18.87 30.12 -0.98
CA PHE A 26 18.15 30.89 -2.00
C PHE A 26 16.63 30.64 -1.94
N MET A 27 16.23 29.39 -1.77
CA MET A 27 14.82 29.03 -1.59
C MET A 27 14.24 29.56 -0.27
N GLU A 28 15.03 29.63 0.81
CA GLU A 28 14.59 30.29 2.06
C GLU A 28 14.39 31.79 1.92
N LYS A 29 15.25 32.48 1.14
CA LYS A 29 15.07 33.90 0.83
C LYS A 29 13.78 34.14 0.04
N ILE A 30 13.50 33.28 -0.93
CA ILE A 30 12.26 33.35 -1.71
C ILE A 30 11.05 33.00 -0.86
N ALA A 31 11.15 32.02 0.05
CA ALA A 31 10.07 31.69 0.96
C ALA A 31 9.65 32.90 1.82
N LYS A 32 10.62 33.71 2.27
CA LYS A 32 10.39 34.95 3.03
C LYS A 32 9.82 36.09 2.18
N GLU A 33 10.20 36.19 0.91
CA GLU A 33 9.63 37.20 -0.01
C GLU A 33 8.20 36.87 -0.46
N VAL A 34 7.80 35.60 -0.36
CA VAL A 34 6.50 35.09 -0.78
C VAL A 34 5.50 34.99 0.39
N ASP A 35 5.89 35.39 1.61
CA ASP A 35 5.04 35.51 2.82
C ASP A 35 3.97 36.62 2.70
N GLN A 36 2.98 36.43 1.83
CA GLN A 36 1.80 37.29 1.71
C GLN A 36 0.51 36.47 1.86
N PRO A 37 -0.54 37.03 2.50
CA PRO A 37 -1.78 36.30 2.81
C PRO A 37 -2.55 35.81 1.57
N GLU A 38 -2.33 36.43 0.41
CA GLU A 38 -2.90 36.02 -0.89
C GLU A 38 -2.03 35.00 -1.64
N SER A 39 -0.94 34.49 -1.04
CA SER A 39 0.05 33.65 -1.73
C SER A 39 0.62 32.54 -0.86
N GLN A 40 -0.19 32.07 0.10
CA GLN A 40 0.21 30.98 0.97
C GLN A 40 0.47 29.67 0.21
N GLU A 41 -0.15 29.49 -0.97
CA GLU A 41 0.15 28.40 -1.92
C GLU A 41 1.59 28.44 -2.46
N ALA A 42 2.07 29.63 -2.83
CA ALA A 42 3.43 29.82 -3.32
C ALA A 42 4.45 29.73 -2.18
N HIS A 43 4.07 30.12 -0.96
CA HIS A 43 4.89 29.92 0.23
C HIS A 43 5.01 28.43 0.60
N ALA A 44 3.92 27.66 0.55
CA ALA A 44 3.94 26.22 0.76
C ALA A 44 4.84 25.51 -0.26
N LEU A 45 4.76 25.89 -1.55
CA LEU A 45 5.67 25.37 -2.57
C LEU A 45 7.13 25.73 -2.30
N ALA A 46 7.42 26.98 -1.91
CA ALA A 46 8.79 27.40 -1.60
C ALA A 46 9.37 26.65 -0.37
N LEU A 47 8.55 26.43 0.66
CA LEU A 47 8.93 25.62 1.83
C LEU A 47 9.16 24.15 1.45
N LEU A 48 8.35 23.58 0.57
CA LEU A 48 8.51 22.20 0.11
C LEU A 48 9.78 21.99 -0.70
N GLU A 49 10.10 22.92 -1.59
CA GLU A 49 11.35 22.83 -2.37
C GLU A 49 12.58 23.13 -1.49
N SER A 50 12.47 24.02 -0.51
CA SER A 50 13.49 24.17 0.56
C SER A 50 13.69 22.85 1.31
N ALA A 51 12.61 22.17 1.71
CA ALA A 51 12.66 20.87 2.35
C ALA A 51 13.32 19.82 1.44
N HIS A 52 13.03 19.80 0.13
CA HIS A 52 13.67 18.89 -0.81
C HIS A 52 15.21 19.10 -0.86
N PHE A 53 15.68 20.35 -0.91
CA PHE A 53 17.13 20.62 -0.86
C PHE A 53 17.76 20.25 0.48
N ARG A 54 17.05 20.42 1.61
CA ARG A 54 17.50 19.99 2.93
C ARG A 54 17.57 18.46 3.06
N LEU A 55 16.68 17.71 2.41
CA LEU A 55 16.78 16.25 2.30
C LEU A 55 18.06 15.83 1.59
N LEU A 56 18.46 16.54 0.53
CA LEU A 56 19.70 16.26 -0.18
C LEU A 56 20.95 16.53 0.69
N LEU A 57 20.83 17.42 1.67
CA LEU A 57 21.85 17.67 2.70
C LEU A 57 21.80 16.68 3.88
N ASN A 58 20.91 15.68 3.81
CA ASN A 58 20.69 14.65 4.83
C ASN A 58 20.20 15.20 6.20
N ASP A 59 19.59 16.39 6.21
CA ASP A 59 18.98 16.97 7.41
C ASP A 59 17.51 16.55 7.54
N LEU A 60 17.30 15.44 8.25
CA LEU A 60 15.98 14.81 8.40
C LEU A 60 15.08 15.52 9.42
N ASP A 61 15.66 16.10 10.47
CA ASP A 61 14.90 16.69 11.57
C ASP A 61 14.29 18.03 11.15
N SER A 62 15.07 18.91 10.51
CA SER A 62 14.55 20.19 10.03
C SER A 62 13.53 20.02 8.89
N THR A 63 13.73 18.98 8.07
CA THR A 63 12.77 18.62 7.01
C THR A 63 11.45 18.16 7.60
N ARG A 64 11.46 17.34 8.66
CA ARG A 64 10.24 16.90 9.33
C ARG A 64 9.42 18.08 9.84
N ASP A 65 10.04 19.00 10.55
CA ASP A 65 9.36 20.18 11.09
C ASP A 65 8.76 21.05 9.98
N THR A 66 9.47 21.15 8.86
CA THR A 66 9.01 21.88 7.68
C THR A 66 7.83 21.17 7.01
N LEU A 67 7.86 19.83 6.92
CA LEU A 67 6.75 19.03 6.39
C LEU A 67 5.51 19.08 7.28
N GLU A 68 5.65 19.01 8.61
CA GLU A 68 4.51 19.13 9.54
C GLU A 68 3.86 20.52 9.45
N LYS A 69 4.66 21.58 9.28
CA LYS A 69 4.15 22.94 9.02
C LYS A 69 3.42 23.01 7.68
N CYS A 70 4.01 22.45 6.62
CA CYS A 70 3.37 22.40 5.30
C CYS A 70 2.08 21.60 5.32
N GLN A 71 2.01 20.49 6.06
CA GLN A 71 0.80 19.67 6.18
C GLN A 71 -0.34 20.47 6.81
N ARG A 72 -0.08 21.18 7.92
CA ARG A 72 -1.10 22.05 8.55
C ARG A 72 -1.57 23.17 7.64
N MET A 73 -0.65 23.76 6.87
CA MET A 73 -0.99 24.78 5.88
C MET A 73 -1.88 24.18 4.78
N VAL A 74 -1.50 23.03 4.21
CA VAL A 74 -2.26 22.35 3.15
C VAL A 74 -3.66 21.93 3.62
N GLU A 75 -3.80 21.42 4.86
CA GLU A 75 -5.09 21.06 5.45
C GLU A 75 -5.99 22.27 5.76
N SER A 76 -5.40 23.47 5.94
CA SER A 76 -6.16 24.69 6.21
C SER A 76 -6.81 25.29 4.96
N PHE A 77 -6.38 24.89 3.77
CA PHE A 77 -6.93 25.36 2.51
C PHE A 77 -8.12 24.52 2.04
N ALA A 78 -9.25 25.17 1.75
CA ALA A 78 -10.46 24.50 1.25
C ALA A 78 -10.40 24.11 -0.24
N THR A 79 -9.50 24.73 -1.01
CA THR A 79 -9.27 24.47 -2.44
C THR A 79 -7.80 24.72 -2.71
N VAL A 80 -7.06 23.68 -3.07
CA VAL A 80 -5.63 23.74 -3.39
C VAL A 80 -5.43 23.15 -4.77
N ASP A 81 -4.56 23.77 -5.55
CA ASP A 81 -4.17 23.26 -6.86
C ASP A 81 -3.53 21.85 -6.76
N PRO A 82 -3.91 20.88 -7.62
CA PRO A 82 -3.34 19.54 -7.63
C PRO A 82 -1.80 19.50 -7.74
N VAL A 83 -1.19 20.53 -8.35
CA VAL A 83 0.26 20.68 -8.49
C VAL A 83 0.96 20.82 -7.14
N ILE A 84 0.32 21.47 -6.16
CA ILE A 84 0.86 21.67 -4.82
C ILE A 84 0.77 20.36 -4.03
N TYR A 85 -0.35 19.65 -4.12
CA TYR A 85 -0.49 18.31 -3.55
C TYR A 85 0.53 17.33 -4.15
N ALA A 86 0.73 17.35 -5.46
CA ALA A 86 1.73 16.53 -6.13
C ALA A 86 3.15 16.85 -5.60
N SER A 87 3.49 18.13 -5.46
CA SER A 87 4.79 18.53 -4.92
C SER A 87 4.95 18.14 -3.44
N PHE A 88 3.90 18.29 -2.63
CA PHE A 88 3.87 17.89 -1.23
C PHE A 88 4.08 16.40 -1.06
N TYR A 89 3.30 15.57 -1.76
CA TYR A 89 3.42 14.12 -1.67
C TYR A 89 4.74 13.61 -2.24
N ARG A 90 5.33 14.29 -3.24
CA ARG A 90 6.67 14.00 -3.76
C ARG A 90 7.73 14.15 -2.68
N VAL A 91 7.79 15.31 -2.03
CA VAL A 91 8.80 15.58 -0.98
C VAL A 91 8.57 14.69 0.24
N CYS A 92 7.32 14.43 0.61
CA CYS A 92 6.99 13.45 1.64
C CYS A 92 7.48 12.05 1.28
N ALA A 93 7.25 11.58 0.05
CA ALA A 93 7.75 10.29 -0.41
C ALA A 93 9.28 10.25 -0.34
N ASP A 94 9.99 11.26 -0.84
CA ASP A 94 11.46 11.30 -0.78
C ASP A 94 11.98 11.24 0.67
N TYR A 95 11.34 11.97 1.59
CA TYR A 95 11.68 11.92 3.03
C TYR A 95 11.47 10.51 3.63
N TYR A 96 10.33 9.87 3.36
CA TYR A 96 10.06 8.53 3.87
C TYR A 96 10.94 7.46 3.22
N LYS A 97 11.37 7.67 1.97
CA LYS A 97 12.39 6.84 1.31
C LYS A 97 13.73 6.95 2.01
N ALA A 98 14.18 8.17 2.34
CA ALA A 98 15.43 8.40 3.06
C ALA A 98 15.41 7.81 4.48
N LYS A 99 14.26 7.88 5.16
CA LYS A 99 14.05 7.30 6.49
C LYS A 99 13.87 5.77 6.48
N ALA A 100 13.80 5.14 5.31
CA ALA A 100 13.45 3.73 5.12
C ALA A 100 12.08 3.32 5.76
N SER A 101 11.13 4.26 5.83
CA SER A 101 9.76 4.01 6.30
C SER A 101 8.85 3.62 5.12
N PHE A 102 8.90 2.34 4.74
CA PHE A 102 8.22 1.84 3.53
C PHE A 102 6.69 1.97 3.55
N GLY A 103 6.06 1.81 4.72
CA GLY A 103 4.60 1.91 4.85
C GLY A 103 4.06 3.32 4.60
N GLN A 104 4.74 4.34 5.13
CA GLN A 104 4.37 5.74 4.92
C GLN A 104 4.76 6.21 3.52
N TYR A 105 5.90 5.73 3.00
CA TYR A 105 6.29 5.97 1.62
C TYR A 105 5.20 5.50 0.64
N TYR A 106 4.74 4.25 0.76
CA TYR A 106 3.75 3.69 -0.14
C TYR A 106 2.43 4.49 -0.16
N LYS A 107 1.92 4.89 1.01
CA LYS A 107 0.70 5.70 1.09
C LYS A 107 0.85 7.05 0.39
N ASN A 108 1.95 7.76 0.65
CA ASN A 108 2.21 9.06 0.04
C ASN A 108 2.52 8.94 -1.46
N ALA A 109 3.18 7.86 -1.88
CA ALA A 109 3.44 7.58 -3.28
C ALA A 109 2.15 7.27 -4.05
N LEU A 110 1.19 6.55 -3.47
CA LEU A 110 -0.12 6.35 -4.10
C LEU A 110 -0.92 7.65 -4.20
N LEU A 111 -0.91 8.49 -3.15
CA LEU A 111 -1.55 9.80 -3.19
C LEU A 111 -0.91 10.71 -4.24
N LEU A 112 0.41 10.66 -4.38
CA LEU A 112 1.14 11.34 -5.45
C LEU A 112 0.66 10.91 -6.83
N LEU A 113 0.52 9.60 -7.05
CA LEU A 113 0.04 9.05 -8.32
C LEU A 113 -1.43 9.38 -8.61
N ALA A 114 -2.24 9.59 -7.58
CA ALA A 114 -3.61 10.08 -7.75
C ALA A 114 -3.67 11.56 -8.14
N CYS A 115 -2.65 12.35 -7.80
CA CYS A 115 -2.57 13.78 -8.13
C CYS A 115 -1.94 14.08 -9.49
N ILE A 116 -1.26 13.11 -10.11
CA ILE A 116 -0.50 13.31 -11.36
C ILE A 116 -1.09 12.44 -12.47
N ASP A 117 -1.27 13.02 -13.66
CA ASP A 117 -1.57 12.23 -14.84
C ASP A 117 -0.34 11.44 -15.26
N ILE A 118 -0.45 10.12 -15.21
CA ILE A 118 0.62 9.16 -15.51
C ILE A 118 1.20 9.44 -16.91
N GLN A 119 0.40 9.99 -17.82
CA GLN A 119 0.80 10.31 -19.19
C GLN A 119 1.84 11.43 -19.29
N GLU A 120 1.94 12.32 -18.30
CA GLU A 120 2.90 13.44 -18.29
C GLU A 120 4.32 13.03 -17.87
N LEU A 121 4.48 11.85 -17.24
CA LEU A 121 5.79 11.36 -16.83
C LEU A 121 6.56 10.70 -17.96
N THR A 122 7.89 10.80 -17.93
CA THR A 122 8.78 10.02 -18.80
C THR A 122 8.67 8.53 -18.50
N VAL A 123 8.95 7.68 -19.49
CA VAL A 123 8.87 6.21 -19.32
C VAL A 123 9.88 5.73 -18.27
N GLU A 124 11.07 6.32 -18.22
CA GLU A 124 12.11 6.00 -17.25
C GLU A 124 11.68 6.31 -15.81
N ASP A 125 11.10 7.49 -15.57
CA ASP A 125 10.59 7.87 -14.25
C ASP A 125 9.43 6.97 -13.80
N ARG A 126 8.58 6.52 -14.74
CA ARG A 126 7.50 5.57 -14.43
C ARG A 126 8.06 4.24 -13.96
N VAL A 127 9.08 3.71 -14.64
CA VAL A 127 9.72 2.43 -14.28
C VAL A 127 10.39 2.53 -12.91
N GLN A 128 11.16 3.59 -12.65
CA GLN A 128 11.81 3.79 -11.35
C GLN A 128 10.80 3.92 -10.21
N ARG A 129 9.73 4.70 -10.40
CA ARG A 129 8.67 4.85 -9.39
C ARG A 129 7.91 3.55 -9.17
N ALA A 130 7.58 2.81 -10.23
CA ALA A 130 6.90 1.53 -10.13
C ALA A 130 7.76 0.51 -9.36
N TYR A 131 9.07 0.53 -9.62
CA TYR A 131 10.06 -0.29 -8.95
C TYR A 131 10.19 0.05 -7.46
N ASP A 132 10.38 1.32 -7.12
CA ASP A 132 10.47 1.79 -5.72
C ASP A 132 9.18 1.47 -4.95
N LEU A 133 8.02 1.66 -5.58
CA LEU A 133 6.71 1.38 -5.00
C LEU A 133 6.52 -0.12 -4.77
N SER A 134 7.00 -0.97 -5.68
CA SER A 134 6.97 -2.43 -5.54
C SER A 134 7.83 -2.89 -4.38
N ILE A 135 9.04 -2.34 -4.21
CA ILE A 135 9.91 -2.63 -3.07
C ILE A 135 9.26 -2.18 -1.77
N ALA A 136 8.75 -0.95 -1.72
CA ALA A 136 8.10 -0.44 -0.52
C ALA A 136 6.87 -1.26 -0.13
N ALA A 137 6.08 -1.71 -1.12
CA ALA A 137 4.96 -2.60 -0.88
C ALA A 137 5.42 -3.95 -0.30
N LEU A 138 6.52 -4.52 -0.80
CA LEU A 138 7.07 -5.79 -0.32
C LEU A 138 7.65 -5.67 1.10
N LEU A 139 8.45 -4.64 1.37
CA LEU A 139 9.16 -4.44 2.64
C LEU A 139 8.31 -3.78 3.75
N SER A 140 7.11 -3.28 3.42
CA SER A 140 6.21 -2.74 4.44
C SER A 140 5.67 -3.84 5.38
N ASP A 141 5.64 -3.54 6.67
CA ASP A 141 5.09 -4.35 7.77
C ASP A 141 3.56 -4.24 7.92
N THR A 142 2.97 -3.20 7.37
CA THR A 142 1.57 -2.80 7.55
C THR A 142 0.73 -3.04 6.31
N ILE A 143 1.36 -3.19 5.14
CA ILE A 143 0.65 -3.34 3.87
C ILE A 143 0.56 -4.81 3.46
N TYR A 144 -0.66 -5.33 3.50
CA TYR A 144 -1.04 -6.67 3.05
C TYR A 144 -2.09 -6.62 1.91
N ASN A 145 -2.51 -5.44 1.46
CA ASN A 145 -3.35 -5.29 0.27
C ASN A 145 -2.50 -4.85 -0.93
N PHE A 146 -2.17 -5.79 -1.82
CA PHE A 146 -1.44 -5.52 -3.06
C PHE A 146 -2.37 -5.23 -4.24
N GLY A 147 -3.68 -5.41 -4.09
CA GLY A 147 -4.63 -5.24 -5.18
C GLY A 147 -4.74 -3.79 -5.67
N ASP A 148 -4.59 -2.82 -4.77
CA ASP A 148 -4.59 -1.40 -5.13
C ASP A 148 -3.41 -1.07 -6.04
N LEU A 149 -2.24 -1.67 -5.78
CA LEU A 149 -1.06 -1.51 -6.63
C LEU A 149 -1.19 -2.28 -7.96
N LEU A 150 -1.67 -3.53 -7.90
CA LEU A 150 -1.82 -4.41 -9.07
C LEU A 150 -2.86 -3.91 -10.07
N SER A 151 -3.87 -3.17 -9.61
CA SER A 151 -4.87 -2.54 -10.47
C SER A 151 -4.40 -1.22 -11.08
N HIS A 152 -3.32 -0.64 -10.55
CA HIS A 152 -2.82 0.65 -11.01
C HIS A 152 -2.01 0.50 -12.31
N PRO A 153 -2.26 1.32 -13.34
CA PRO A 153 -1.59 1.22 -14.65
C PRO A 153 -0.08 1.51 -14.61
N ILE A 154 0.46 1.97 -13.47
CA ILE A 154 1.91 2.10 -13.27
C ILE A 154 2.63 0.75 -13.25
N ILE A 155 1.93 -0.34 -12.88
CA ILE A 155 2.49 -1.70 -12.94
C ILE A 155 2.59 -2.19 -14.38
N ASP A 156 1.70 -1.74 -15.27
CA ASP A 156 1.79 -2.12 -16.68
C ASP A 156 3.06 -1.53 -17.34
N ALA A 157 3.61 -0.43 -16.81
CA ALA A 157 4.90 0.11 -17.24
C ALA A 157 6.10 -0.79 -16.89
N LEU A 158 5.95 -1.73 -15.94
CA LEU A 158 6.99 -2.72 -15.61
C LEU A 158 6.94 -3.95 -16.52
N LYS A 159 5.79 -4.23 -17.15
CA LYS A 159 5.61 -5.38 -18.05
C LYS A 159 6.36 -5.12 -19.36
N GLY A 160 7.39 -5.90 -19.63
CA GLY A 160 8.29 -5.72 -20.78
C GLY A 160 9.65 -5.08 -20.44
N THR A 161 9.95 -4.86 -19.16
CA THR A 161 11.27 -4.41 -18.68
C THR A 161 12.01 -5.56 -17.98
N GLU A 162 13.30 -5.35 -17.67
CA GLU A 162 14.14 -6.27 -16.89
C GLU A 162 13.57 -6.59 -15.48
N HIS A 163 12.57 -5.82 -15.03
CA HIS A 163 11.93 -5.93 -13.73
C HIS A 163 10.59 -6.69 -13.74
N GLU A 164 10.24 -7.38 -14.82
CA GLU A 164 8.98 -8.14 -14.91
C GLU A 164 8.82 -9.17 -13.77
N TRP A 165 9.92 -9.72 -13.27
CA TRP A 165 9.94 -10.63 -12.12
C TRP A 165 9.31 -10.02 -10.85
N MET A 166 9.35 -8.69 -10.65
CA MET A 166 8.68 -8.04 -9.52
C MET A 166 7.17 -8.10 -9.66
N VAL A 167 6.62 -7.99 -10.87
CA VAL A 167 5.18 -8.12 -11.09
C VAL A 167 4.74 -9.55 -10.80
N ALA A 168 5.50 -10.54 -11.28
CA ALA A 168 5.27 -11.95 -10.96
C ALA A 168 5.35 -12.22 -9.45
N LEU A 169 6.30 -11.57 -8.77
CA LEU A 169 6.45 -11.66 -7.31
C LEU A 169 5.25 -11.07 -6.58
N LEU A 170 4.82 -9.85 -6.93
CA LEU A 170 3.63 -9.23 -6.33
C LEU A 170 2.36 -10.07 -6.54
N LEU A 171 2.21 -10.69 -7.73
CA LEU A 171 1.13 -11.63 -8.00
C LEU A 171 1.22 -12.90 -7.14
N ALA A 172 2.42 -13.44 -6.94
CA ALA A 172 2.64 -14.58 -6.05
C ALA A 172 2.30 -14.24 -4.59
N PHE A 173 2.68 -13.04 -4.11
CA PHE A 173 2.30 -12.54 -2.80
C PHE A 173 0.79 -12.37 -2.66
N ASN A 174 0.12 -11.81 -3.67
CA ASN A 174 -1.33 -11.62 -3.61
C ASN A 174 -2.09 -12.95 -3.58
N ALA A 175 -1.62 -13.95 -4.33
CA ALA A 175 -2.17 -15.30 -4.36
C ALA A 175 -1.78 -16.16 -3.14
N GLY A 176 -0.74 -15.77 -2.39
CA GLY A 176 -0.18 -16.55 -1.29
C GLY A 176 0.51 -17.85 -1.76
N ASP A 177 1.02 -17.88 -2.98
CA ASP A 177 1.66 -19.09 -3.55
C ASP A 177 3.14 -19.17 -3.17
N ILE A 178 3.43 -19.96 -2.14
CA ILE A 178 4.80 -20.15 -1.62
C ILE A 178 5.69 -20.86 -2.65
N GLY A 179 5.13 -21.73 -3.49
CA GLY A 179 5.91 -22.45 -4.52
C GLY A 179 6.45 -21.52 -5.60
N LYS A 180 5.63 -20.56 -6.05
CA LYS A 180 6.08 -19.52 -7.00
C LYS A 180 7.06 -18.55 -6.38
N PHE A 181 6.94 -18.26 -5.09
CA PHE A 181 7.93 -17.45 -4.39
C PHE A 181 9.29 -18.16 -4.32
N GLU A 182 9.31 -19.44 -3.95
CA GLU A 182 10.52 -20.27 -3.89
C GLU A 182 11.24 -20.39 -5.24
N SER A 183 10.51 -20.35 -6.37
CA SER A 183 11.15 -20.33 -7.70
C SER A 183 11.71 -18.96 -8.09
N LEU A 184 11.17 -17.88 -7.52
CA LEU A 184 11.58 -16.49 -7.78
C LEU A 184 12.67 -15.99 -6.83
N THR A 185 13.01 -16.73 -5.77
CA THR A 185 14.09 -16.40 -4.83
C THR A 185 15.45 -16.27 -5.49
N GLY A 186 15.73 -17.03 -6.56
CA GLY A 186 16.95 -16.91 -7.34
C GLY A 186 17.16 -15.50 -7.93
N SER A 187 16.09 -14.86 -8.40
CA SER A 187 16.12 -13.49 -8.90
C SER A 187 16.16 -12.45 -7.78
N LEU A 188 15.63 -12.77 -6.59
CA LEU A 188 15.70 -11.91 -5.40
C LEU A 188 17.13 -11.71 -4.90
N HIS A 189 17.99 -12.73 -5.05
CA HIS A 189 19.40 -12.66 -4.65
C HIS A 189 20.21 -11.66 -5.49
N SER A 190 19.69 -11.22 -6.64
CA SER A 190 20.31 -10.15 -7.42
C SER A 190 20.34 -8.81 -6.68
N GLN A 191 19.53 -8.64 -5.62
CA GLN A 191 19.45 -7.40 -4.85
C GLN A 191 19.82 -7.61 -3.38
N PRO A 192 20.87 -6.95 -2.88
CA PRO A 192 21.32 -7.13 -1.50
C PRO A 192 20.28 -6.67 -0.46
N LEU A 193 19.45 -5.68 -0.80
CA LEU A 193 18.40 -5.15 0.08
C LEU A 193 17.31 -6.21 0.38
N LEU A 194 16.91 -6.98 -0.64
CA LEU A 194 15.88 -8.01 -0.51
C LEU A 194 16.46 -9.29 0.13
N ALA A 195 17.73 -9.60 -0.16
CA ALA A 195 18.42 -10.72 0.48
C ALA A 195 18.57 -10.51 2.00
N GLN A 196 18.85 -9.29 2.45
CA GLN A 196 18.93 -8.99 3.90
C GLN A 196 17.57 -9.13 4.61
N GLN A 197 16.45 -8.92 3.91
CA GLN A 197 15.10 -9.02 4.46
C GLN A 197 14.35 -10.29 4.03
N GLU A 198 15.05 -11.34 3.62
CA GLU A 198 14.41 -12.57 3.14
C GLU A 198 13.53 -13.22 4.22
N SER A 199 14.01 -13.26 5.47
CA SER A 199 13.24 -13.81 6.61
C SER A 199 11.92 -13.07 6.82
N PHE A 200 11.91 -11.76 6.61
CA PHE A 200 10.72 -10.92 6.68
C PHE A 200 9.75 -11.21 5.53
N LEU A 201 10.25 -11.33 4.30
CA LEU A 201 9.44 -11.67 3.12
C LEU A 201 8.82 -13.06 3.26
N GLN A 202 9.56 -14.04 3.76
CA GLN A 202 9.05 -15.39 4.04
C GLN A 202 7.93 -15.38 5.08
N GLN A 203 8.09 -14.63 6.18
CA GLN A 203 7.00 -14.46 7.16
C GLN A 203 5.77 -13.79 6.53
N LYS A 204 6.00 -12.77 5.70
CA LYS A 204 4.93 -12.02 5.04
C LYS A 204 4.14 -12.88 4.05
N ILE A 205 4.79 -13.68 3.21
CA ILE A 205 4.07 -14.56 2.27
C ILE A 205 3.27 -15.64 3.01
N ARG A 206 3.77 -16.15 4.13
CA ARG A 206 3.05 -17.12 4.96
C ARG A 206 1.80 -16.50 5.61
N LEU A 207 1.89 -15.25 6.09
CA LEU A 207 0.73 -14.49 6.57
C LEU A 207 -0.30 -14.28 5.45
N MET A 208 0.16 -13.99 4.24
CA MET A 208 -0.72 -13.81 3.07
C MET A 208 -1.41 -15.12 2.66
N ALA A 209 -0.68 -16.23 2.66
CA ALA A 209 -1.22 -17.56 2.41
C ALA A 209 -2.29 -17.95 3.45
N LEU A 210 -2.05 -17.63 4.73
CA LEU A 210 -3.04 -17.84 5.79
C LEU A 210 -4.32 -17.02 5.53
N ILE A 211 -4.20 -15.74 5.19
CA ILE A 211 -5.36 -14.87 4.95
C ILE A 211 -6.16 -15.37 3.73
N GLU A 212 -5.47 -15.77 2.66
CA GLU A 212 -6.13 -16.28 1.45
C GLU A 212 -6.87 -17.59 1.73
N SER A 213 -6.29 -18.49 2.52
CA SER A 213 -6.97 -19.74 2.87
C SER A 213 -8.17 -19.51 3.78
N MET A 214 -8.06 -18.58 4.73
CA MET A 214 -9.18 -18.15 5.56
C MET A 214 -10.29 -17.52 4.72
N PHE A 215 -9.95 -16.68 3.73
CA PHE A 215 -10.92 -16.01 2.86
C PHE A 215 -11.71 -17.02 2.01
N LYS A 216 -11.04 -18.00 1.39
CA LYS A 216 -11.71 -19.06 0.61
C LYS A 216 -12.75 -19.83 1.43
N ARG A 217 -12.48 -20.04 2.72
CA ARG A 217 -13.28 -20.89 3.63
C ARG A 217 -14.42 -20.17 4.36
N GLN A 218 -14.41 -18.84 4.44
CA GLN A 218 -15.47 -18.07 5.10
C GLN A 218 -16.88 -18.33 4.53
N GLY A 219 -16.99 -18.88 3.31
CA GLY A 219 -18.27 -19.23 2.69
C GLY A 219 -18.87 -20.58 3.06
N THR A 220 -18.14 -21.47 3.74
CA THR A 220 -18.56 -22.88 3.91
C THR A 220 -19.25 -23.15 5.27
N GLY A 221 -19.59 -22.11 6.03
CA GLY A 221 -20.30 -22.21 7.31
C GLY A 221 -19.43 -22.65 8.49
N ALA A 222 -18.41 -23.48 8.26
CA ALA A 222 -17.40 -23.81 9.27
C ALA A 222 -16.35 -22.69 9.37
N ARG A 223 -16.50 -21.82 10.37
CA ARG A 223 -15.52 -20.77 10.72
C ARG A 223 -14.29 -21.31 11.48
N THR A 224 -14.22 -22.63 11.69
CA THR A 224 -13.13 -23.32 12.35
C THR A 224 -12.17 -23.94 11.33
N ILE A 225 -10.88 -23.67 11.50
CA ILE A 225 -9.82 -24.16 10.60
C ILE A 225 -8.85 -25.01 11.42
N PRO A 226 -8.68 -26.31 11.10
CA PRO A 226 -7.71 -27.15 11.80
C PRO A 226 -6.28 -26.79 11.39
N PHE A 227 -5.34 -26.89 12.34
CA PHE A 227 -3.94 -26.53 12.12
C PHE A 227 -3.27 -27.34 11.01
N GLY A 228 -3.66 -28.61 10.84
CA GLY A 228 -3.11 -29.48 9.80
C GLY A 228 -3.34 -28.93 8.39
N VAL A 229 -4.45 -28.23 8.16
CA VAL A 229 -4.72 -27.68 6.84
C VAL A 229 -3.96 -26.37 6.60
N VAL A 230 -3.83 -25.54 7.64
CA VAL A 230 -2.95 -24.35 7.59
C VAL A 230 -1.50 -24.77 7.37
N SER A 231 -1.05 -25.87 7.98
CA SER A 231 0.29 -26.42 7.80
C SER A 231 0.56 -26.80 6.34
N ALA A 232 -0.40 -27.47 5.69
CA ALA A 232 -0.28 -27.86 4.29
C ALA A 232 -0.19 -26.64 3.35
N GLU A 233 -0.97 -25.60 3.60
CA GLU A 233 -0.99 -24.39 2.77
C GLU A 233 0.19 -23.45 3.03
N THR A 234 0.62 -23.31 4.28
CA THR A 234 1.74 -22.43 4.66
C THR A 234 3.11 -23.10 4.60
N LYS A 235 3.15 -24.42 4.32
CA LYS A 235 4.35 -25.28 4.38
C LYS A 235 5.14 -25.10 5.68
N MET A 236 4.46 -24.86 6.80
CA MET A 236 5.09 -24.67 8.11
C MET A 236 4.80 -25.82 9.06
N PRO A 237 5.73 -26.11 10.00
CA PRO A 237 5.45 -27.05 11.08
C PRO A 237 4.33 -26.52 11.97
N VAL A 238 3.55 -27.44 12.55
CA VAL A 238 2.37 -27.13 13.37
C VAL A 238 2.71 -26.21 14.55
N ASN A 239 3.92 -26.31 15.10
CA ASN A 239 4.38 -25.50 16.23
C ASN A 239 4.50 -24.00 15.90
N GLU A 240 4.84 -23.64 14.66
CA GLU A 240 5.03 -22.24 14.26
C GLU A 240 3.73 -21.56 13.81
N ILE A 241 2.68 -22.34 13.55
CA ILE A 241 1.38 -21.82 13.10
C ILE A 241 0.76 -20.93 14.16
N GLU A 242 0.90 -21.29 15.44
CA GLU A 242 0.36 -20.50 16.55
C GLU A 242 0.96 -19.09 16.57
N HIS A 243 2.29 -18.98 16.46
CA HIS A 243 2.99 -17.69 16.40
C HIS A 243 2.56 -16.86 15.19
N LEU A 244 2.33 -17.50 14.04
CA LEU A 244 1.87 -16.81 12.84
C LEU A 244 0.44 -16.28 12.99
N VAL A 245 -0.47 -17.08 13.57
CA VAL A 245 -1.85 -16.66 13.82
C VAL A 245 -1.91 -15.56 14.88
N MET A 246 -1.11 -15.67 15.95
CA MET A 246 -0.95 -14.59 16.94
C MET A 246 -0.46 -13.30 16.30
N LYS A 247 0.52 -13.38 15.39
CA LYS A 247 1.01 -12.21 14.65
C LYS A 247 -0.08 -11.62 13.75
N ALA A 248 -0.84 -12.44 13.04
CA ALA A 248 -1.97 -11.99 12.22
C ALA A 248 -3.08 -11.30 13.03
N LEU A 249 -3.35 -11.78 14.25
CA LEU A 249 -4.28 -11.14 15.20
C LEU A 249 -3.72 -9.80 15.69
N SER A 250 -2.43 -9.72 16.05
CA SER A 250 -1.78 -8.48 16.53
C SER A 250 -1.75 -7.38 15.48
N LEU A 251 -1.60 -7.74 14.20
CA LEU A 251 -1.61 -6.82 13.07
C LEU A 251 -3.03 -6.42 12.66
N GLY A 252 -4.06 -7.01 13.28
CA GLY A 252 -5.47 -6.72 12.98
C GLY A 252 -5.93 -7.24 11.62
N LEU A 253 -5.19 -8.16 11.01
CA LEU A 253 -5.54 -8.76 9.71
C LEU A 253 -6.75 -9.70 9.85
N ILE A 254 -6.85 -10.34 11.02
CA ILE A 254 -7.92 -11.27 11.38
C ILE A 254 -8.41 -10.95 12.79
N ARG A 255 -9.66 -11.31 13.09
CA ARG A 255 -10.19 -11.38 14.45
C ARG A 255 -10.78 -12.76 14.68
N GLY A 256 -10.47 -13.35 15.83
CA GLY A 256 -10.82 -14.73 16.10
C GLY A 256 -10.29 -15.22 17.44
N GLY A 257 -10.48 -16.51 17.68
CA GLY A 257 -9.95 -17.24 18.83
C GLY A 257 -9.11 -18.43 18.39
N ILE A 258 -8.09 -18.77 19.17
CA ILE A 258 -7.24 -19.94 18.95
C ILE A 258 -7.62 -20.97 20.01
N ASP A 259 -7.94 -22.19 19.57
CA ASP A 259 -8.07 -23.36 20.45
C ASP A 259 -6.86 -24.27 20.20
N GLN A 260 -5.90 -24.20 21.10
CA GLN A 260 -4.66 -25.00 21.01
C GLN A 260 -4.93 -26.48 21.31
N VAL A 261 -5.86 -26.81 22.20
CA VAL A 261 -6.17 -28.20 22.59
C VAL A 261 -6.90 -28.91 21.45
N GLY A 262 -7.86 -28.23 20.83
CA GLY A 262 -8.56 -28.72 19.64
C GLY A 262 -7.74 -28.62 18.35
N GLN A 263 -6.61 -27.91 18.36
CA GLN A 263 -5.83 -27.53 17.18
C GLN A 263 -6.69 -26.84 16.10
N GLN A 264 -7.57 -25.94 16.52
CA GLN A 264 -8.50 -25.22 15.65
C GLN A 264 -8.40 -23.71 15.83
N ILE A 265 -8.56 -22.99 14.71
CA ILE A 265 -8.61 -21.53 14.67
C ILE A 265 -10.04 -21.13 14.34
N THR A 266 -10.69 -20.37 15.22
CA THR A 266 -12.01 -19.82 14.96
C THR A 266 -11.87 -18.41 14.41
N VAL A 267 -12.32 -18.18 13.18
CA VAL A 267 -12.21 -16.89 12.50
C VAL A 267 -13.55 -16.18 12.50
N GLN A 268 -13.61 -15.00 13.11
CA GLN A 268 -14.83 -14.18 13.16
C GLN A 268 -14.86 -13.13 12.06
N TRP A 269 -13.69 -12.55 11.76
CA TRP A 269 -13.56 -11.46 10.81
C TRP A 269 -12.19 -11.50 10.14
N VAL A 270 -12.13 -11.10 8.89
CA VAL A 270 -10.89 -10.94 8.12
C VAL A 270 -10.95 -9.61 7.40
N GLN A 271 -9.80 -8.97 7.27
CA GLN A 271 -9.68 -7.71 6.56
C GLN A 271 -10.17 -7.83 5.10
N PRO A 272 -11.05 -6.92 4.64
CA PRO A 272 -11.44 -6.85 3.24
C PRO A 272 -10.23 -6.62 2.35
N ARG A 273 -10.17 -7.30 1.21
CA ARG A 273 -9.10 -7.16 0.22
C ARG A 273 -9.69 -6.95 -1.16
N TYR A 274 -8.87 -6.47 -2.08
CA TYR A 274 -9.26 -6.36 -3.47
C TYR A 274 -9.52 -7.74 -4.06
N LEU A 275 -10.68 -7.90 -4.69
CA LEU A 275 -11.14 -9.18 -5.21
C LEU A 275 -10.80 -9.29 -6.69
N GLY A 276 -10.15 -10.39 -7.08
CA GLY A 276 -10.02 -10.75 -8.49
C GLY A 276 -11.37 -11.11 -9.10
N LYS A 277 -11.48 -11.04 -10.44
CA LYS A 277 -12.72 -11.38 -11.17
C LYS A 277 -13.24 -12.78 -10.82
N ASP A 278 -12.35 -13.75 -10.61
CA ASP A 278 -12.74 -15.12 -10.25
C ASP A 278 -13.28 -15.24 -8.82
N GLN A 279 -12.75 -14.45 -7.89
CA GLN A 279 -13.28 -14.38 -6.52
C GLN A 279 -14.66 -13.72 -6.49
N ILE A 280 -14.89 -12.71 -7.35
CA ILE A 280 -16.21 -12.08 -7.50
C ILE A 280 -17.24 -13.08 -8.05
N LYS A 281 -16.87 -13.91 -9.03
CA LYS A 281 -17.75 -14.98 -9.52
C LYS A 281 -18.13 -15.95 -8.39
N ASN A 282 -17.16 -16.39 -7.59
CA ASN A 282 -17.44 -17.26 -6.44
C ASN A 282 -18.39 -16.61 -5.41
N LEU A 283 -18.32 -15.28 -5.22
CA LEU A 283 -19.26 -14.56 -4.37
C LEU A 283 -20.65 -14.47 -4.99
N MET A 284 -20.74 -14.25 -6.30
CA MET A 284 -22.00 -14.27 -7.04
C MET A 284 -22.69 -15.63 -6.92
N ASP A 285 -21.96 -16.73 -7.15
CA ASP A 285 -22.49 -18.09 -7.04
C ASP A 285 -23.02 -18.37 -5.62
N ARG A 286 -22.34 -17.86 -4.59
CA ARG A 286 -22.78 -17.96 -3.19
C ARG A 286 -24.04 -17.14 -2.92
N LEU A 287 -24.14 -15.92 -3.46
CA LEU A 287 -25.34 -15.10 -3.32
C LEU A 287 -26.55 -15.77 -3.98
N VAL A 288 -26.36 -16.39 -5.15
CA VAL A 288 -27.41 -17.17 -5.83
C VAL A 288 -27.82 -18.38 -4.99
N GLN A 289 -26.87 -19.10 -4.39
CA GLN A 289 -27.20 -20.21 -3.47
C GLN A 289 -27.95 -19.73 -2.23
N TRP A 290 -27.58 -18.57 -1.69
CA TRP A 290 -28.25 -18.01 -0.52
C TRP A 290 -29.67 -17.53 -0.84
N GLU A 291 -29.86 -16.86 -1.98
CA GLU A 291 -31.17 -16.51 -2.52
C GLU A 291 -32.06 -17.76 -2.65
N GLY A 292 -31.52 -18.85 -3.22
CA GLY A 292 -32.22 -20.13 -3.31
C GLY A 292 -32.68 -20.66 -1.95
N ARG A 293 -31.82 -20.62 -0.92
CA ARG A 293 -32.18 -21.05 0.44
C ARG A 293 -33.24 -20.16 1.09
N VAL A 294 -33.18 -18.85 0.85
CA VAL A 294 -34.18 -17.90 1.39
C VAL A 294 -35.54 -18.15 0.74
N ILE A 295 -35.58 -18.39 -0.58
CA ILE A 295 -36.81 -18.73 -1.30
C ILE A 295 -37.39 -20.06 -0.78
N GLU A 296 -36.55 -21.08 -0.59
CA GLU A 296 -36.98 -22.37 -0.04
C GLU A 296 -37.55 -22.23 1.37
N THR A 297 -36.89 -21.46 2.23
CA THR A 297 -37.35 -21.20 3.61
C THR A 297 -38.66 -20.39 3.61
N ALA A 298 -38.79 -19.41 2.72
CA ALA A 298 -40.01 -18.62 2.57
C ALA A 298 -41.20 -19.48 2.08
N GLN A 299 -40.96 -20.40 1.15
CA GLN A 299 -41.96 -21.36 0.70
C GLN A 299 -42.37 -22.30 1.85
N GLN A 300 -41.43 -22.83 2.62
CA GLN A 300 -41.72 -23.66 3.79
C GLN A 300 -42.53 -22.90 4.85
N MET A 301 -42.20 -21.65 5.13
CA MET A 301 -42.97 -20.81 6.04
C MET A 301 -44.39 -20.56 5.52
N SER A 302 -44.57 -20.26 4.23
CA SER A 302 -45.90 -20.05 3.64
C SER A 302 -46.80 -21.30 3.71
N GLN A 303 -46.21 -22.50 3.59
CA GLN A 303 -46.94 -23.77 3.64
C GLN A 303 -47.28 -24.19 5.08
N THR A 304 -46.44 -23.84 6.05
CA THR A 304 -46.63 -24.23 7.46
C THR A 304 -47.49 -23.23 8.24
N THR A 305 -47.58 -21.99 7.74
CA THR A 305 -48.24 -20.86 8.44
C THR A 305 -49.52 -20.33 7.75
N PRO A 306 -50.31 -21.10 6.97
CA PRO A 306 -51.55 -20.56 6.37
C PRO A 306 -52.63 -20.27 7.42
N GLU A 307 -52.62 -20.92 8.59
CA GLU A 307 -53.63 -20.72 9.66
C GLU A 307 -53.38 -19.48 10.53
N LEU A 308 -52.19 -18.89 10.50
CA LEU A 308 -51.80 -17.74 11.35
C LEU A 308 -52.00 -16.39 10.65
N PHE A 309 -52.21 -16.40 9.33
CA PHE A 309 -52.39 -15.20 8.50
C PHE A 309 -53.74 -15.17 7.76
N ALA A 310 -54.68 -16.07 8.11
CA ALA A 310 -56.07 -16.06 7.64
C ALA A 310 -56.98 -15.24 8.57
#